data_AF-A0A062XU96-F1
#
_entry.id   AF-A0A062XU96-F1
#
_cell.length_a   1.000
_cell.length_b   1.000
_cell.length_c   1.000
_cell.angle_alpha   90.00
_cell.angle_beta   90.00
_cell.angle_gamma   90.00
#
_symmetry.space_group_name_H-M   'P 1'
#
loop_
_entity.id
_entity.type
_entity.pdbx_description
1 polymer ?
#
loop_
_entity_poly.entity_id
_entity_poly.type
_entity_poly.pdbx_seq_one_letter_code
_entity_poly.pdbx_strand_id
1 'polypeptide(L)'
;MLPLIAMGAPFFPLGQQHERLPAKVVAALERLGHVLVAVHGRAGMEAGLTSLQVFLLMELSGQVKLGVRELAARFSVSRPTVSRSLAILEQKRLVQAASHPEDARRVLFSLSRQGKKLVASLGAGLQPLLAGVEALTPAQQAALWEGLLAVLGQWERLGLMSAARTCPTCRFFRREPGKPQAFCELLARPLTVEQLRLDCPEHQAMQETG
;
A
#
# COMPACT_ATOMS: atom_id res chain seq x y z
N MET A 1 21.57 5.09 9.67
CA MET A 1 20.70 4.84 10.84
C MET A 1 19.39 5.55 10.60
N LEU A 2 18.32 4.84 10.20
CA LEU A 2 16.98 5.35 10.47
C LEU A 2 16.83 5.36 11.99
N PRO A 3 16.22 6.39 12.59
CA PRO A 3 15.98 6.38 14.02
C PRO A 3 15.15 5.13 14.32
N LEU A 4 15.55 4.39 15.36
CA LEU A 4 14.62 3.54 16.09
C LEU A 4 13.36 4.39 16.27
N ILE A 5 12.22 3.95 15.73
CA ILE A 5 10.94 4.56 16.04
C ILE A 5 10.83 4.39 17.55
N ALA A 6 11.17 5.45 18.29
CA ALA A 6 10.87 5.54 19.70
C ALA A 6 9.38 5.21 19.78
N MET A 7 9.00 4.27 20.64
CA MET A 7 7.60 4.03 20.97
C MET A 7 7.06 5.35 21.51
N GLY A 8 6.57 6.18 20.60
CA GLY A 8 5.98 7.46 20.92
C GLY A 8 4.84 7.21 21.89
N ALA A 9 4.62 8.16 22.79
CA ALA A 9 3.40 8.15 23.59
C ALA A 9 2.20 7.93 22.64
N PRO A 10 1.21 7.12 23.06
CA PRO A 10 0.10 6.79 22.19
C PRO A 10 -0.56 8.07 21.65
N PHE A 11 -0.83 8.12 20.34
CA PHE A 11 -1.41 9.30 19.68
C PHE A 11 -2.72 9.77 20.35
N PHE A 12 -3.43 8.85 21.01
CA PHE A 12 -4.56 9.12 21.89
C PHE A 12 -4.22 8.75 23.34
N PRO A 13 -4.58 9.57 24.35
CA PRO A 13 -4.48 9.18 25.75
C PRO A 13 -5.17 7.83 26.02
N LEU A 14 -4.59 7.00 26.89
CA LEU A 14 -5.07 5.63 27.15
C LEU A 14 -6.56 5.56 27.52
N GLY A 15 -7.07 6.55 28.27
CA GLY A 15 -8.51 6.64 28.56
C GLY A 15 -9.39 6.73 27.30
N GLN A 16 -9.00 7.54 26.31
CA GLN A 16 -9.73 7.63 25.04
C GLN A 16 -9.62 6.35 24.21
N GLN A 17 -8.47 5.66 24.28
CA GLN A 17 -8.30 4.34 23.67
C GLN A 17 -9.14 3.25 24.35
N HIS A 18 -9.60 3.43 25.58
CA HIS A 18 -10.44 2.45 26.27
C HIS A 18 -11.94 2.66 26.03
N GLU A 19 -12.35 3.89 25.73
CA GLU A 19 -13.77 4.25 25.65
C GLU A 19 -14.28 4.43 24.22
N ARG A 20 -13.45 4.88 23.27
CA ARG A 20 -13.91 5.23 21.92
C ARG A 20 -13.44 4.22 20.88
N LEU A 21 -14.40 3.55 20.22
CA LEU A 21 -14.11 2.58 19.16
C LEU A 21 -13.25 3.17 18.01
N PRO A 22 -13.50 4.38 17.48
CA PRO A 22 -12.64 4.97 16.46
C PRO A 22 -11.18 5.14 16.90
N ALA A 23 -10.94 5.54 18.16
CA ALA A 23 -9.61 5.68 18.71
C ALA A 23 -8.90 4.32 18.87
N LYS A 24 -9.65 3.28 19.27
CA LYS A 24 -9.16 1.89 19.30
C LYS A 24 -8.72 1.40 17.93
N VAL A 25 -9.51 1.70 16.89
CA VAL A 25 -9.20 1.31 15.51
C VAL A 25 -7.90 1.98 15.05
N VAL A 26 -7.75 3.30 15.24
CA VAL A 26 -6.51 3.99 14.85
C VAL A 26 -5.30 3.45 15.60
N ALA A 27 -5.40 3.24 16.93
CA ALA A 27 -4.33 2.66 17.73
C ALA A 27 -3.97 1.22 17.29
N ALA A 28 -4.95 0.43 16.88
CA ALA A 28 -4.72 -0.90 16.32
C ALA A 28 -4.00 -0.83 14.97
N LEU A 29 -4.40 0.07 14.07
CA LEU A 29 -3.73 0.28 12.78
C LEU A 29 -2.27 0.72 12.95
N GLU A 30 -1.99 1.59 13.93
CA GLU A 30 -0.62 2.00 14.27
C GLU A 30 0.23 0.79 14.71
N ARG A 31 -0.30 -0.04 15.62
CA ARG A 31 0.37 -1.27 16.08
C ARG A 31 0.63 -2.24 14.92
N LEU A 32 -0.34 -2.43 14.04
CA LEU A 32 -0.17 -3.25 12.83
C LEU A 32 0.91 -2.67 11.90
N GLY A 33 0.94 -1.34 11.73
CA GLY A 33 2.00 -0.65 11.00
C GLY A 33 3.40 -0.94 11.57
N HIS A 34 3.55 -0.90 12.90
CA HIS A 34 4.81 -1.26 13.55
C HIS A 34 5.22 -2.73 13.31
N VAL A 35 4.27 -3.66 13.38
CA VAL A 35 4.53 -5.08 13.06
C VAL A 35 5.02 -5.21 11.62
N LEU A 36 4.35 -4.55 10.66
CA LEU A 36 4.76 -4.56 9.26
C LEU A 36 6.18 -4.00 9.08
N VAL A 37 6.51 -2.86 9.69
CA VAL A 37 7.86 -2.28 9.63
C VAL A 37 8.90 -3.23 10.24
N ALA A 38 8.58 -3.89 11.35
CA ALA A 38 9.49 -4.84 11.98
C ALA A 38 9.75 -6.08 11.11
N VAL A 39 8.70 -6.65 10.50
CA VAL A 39 8.81 -7.81 9.60
C VAL A 39 9.64 -7.46 8.36
N HIS A 40 9.31 -6.36 7.67
CA HIS A 40 10.07 -5.91 6.50
C HIS A 40 11.49 -5.47 6.86
N GLY A 41 11.68 -4.87 8.03
CA GLY A 41 12.98 -4.43 8.53
C GLY A 41 13.93 -5.60 8.77
N ARG A 42 13.48 -6.68 9.42
CA ARG A 42 14.30 -7.89 9.63
C ARG A 42 14.74 -8.49 8.30
N ALA A 43 13.79 -8.70 7.39
CA ALA A 43 14.06 -9.30 6.08
C ALA A 43 14.91 -8.37 5.18
N GLY A 44 14.76 -7.05 5.30
CA GLY A 44 15.60 -6.06 4.63
C GLY A 44 17.03 -6.01 5.17
N MET A 45 17.22 -6.11 6.49
CA MET A 45 18.53 -6.08 7.13
C MET A 45 19.42 -7.25 6.67
N GLU A 46 18.86 -8.44 6.55
CA GLU A 46 19.58 -9.61 6.00
C GLU A 46 20.05 -9.38 4.56
N ALA A 47 19.32 -8.59 3.78
CA ALA A 47 19.67 -8.20 2.41
C ALA A 47 20.49 -6.89 2.32
N GLY A 48 20.84 -6.28 3.46
CA GLY A 48 21.51 -4.98 3.53
C GLY A 48 20.69 -3.85 2.87
N LEU A 49 19.37 -3.87 3.08
CA LEU A 49 18.39 -2.92 2.56
C LEU A 49 17.74 -2.11 3.68
N THR A 50 17.37 -0.87 3.36
CA THR A 50 16.53 -0.04 4.24
C THR A 50 15.04 -0.38 4.06
N SER A 51 14.19 0.00 5.02
CA SER A 51 12.73 -0.22 4.91
C SER A 51 12.14 0.40 3.64
N LEU A 52 12.56 1.62 3.28
CA LEU A 52 12.10 2.26 2.03
C LEU A 52 12.51 1.46 0.80
N GLN A 53 13.73 0.92 0.76
CA GLN A 53 14.20 0.10 -0.36
C GLN A 53 13.39 -1.20 -0.47
N VAL A 54 13.08 -1.84 0.66
CA VAL A 54 12.19 -3.00 0.71
C VAL A 54 10.81 -2.64 0.19
N PHE A 55 10.21 -1.55 0.66
CA PHE A 55 8.88 -1.12 0.21
C PHE A 55 8.86 -0.80 -1.29
N LEU A 56 9.88 -0.13 -1.83
CA LEU A 56 9.99 0.12 -3.27
C LEU A 56 10.07 -1.18 -4.08
N LEU A 57 10.77 -2.21 -3.59
CA LEU A 57 10.82 -3.51 -4.26
C LEU A 57 9.46 -4.22 -4.24
N MET A 58 8.77 -4.19 -3.09
CA MET A 58 7.42 -4.74 -2.96
C MET A 58 6.45 -4.03 -3.92
N GLU A 59 6.55 -2.71 -4.03
CA GLU A 59 5.73 -1.91 -4.94
C GLU A 59 5.93 -2.30 -6.41
N LEU A 60 7.19 -2.43 -6.82
CA LEU A 60 7.57 -2.81 -8.18
C LEU A 60 7.25 -4.28 -8.50
N SER A 61 6.82 -5.07 -7.51
CA SER A 61 6.37 -6.45 -7.70
C SER A 61 4.98 -6.56 -8.32
N GLY A 62 4.16 -5.51 -8.24
CA GLY A 62 2.82 -5.40 -8.84
C GLY A 62 2.80 -5.37 -10.37
N GLN A 63 3.90 -5.72 -11.03
CA GLN A 63 4.07 -5.90 -12.48
C GLN A 63 3.88 -4.65 -13.36
N VAL A 64 3.63 -3.48 -12.77
CA VAL A 64 3.60 -2.20 -13.47
C VAL A 64 4.98 -1.54 -13.36
N LYS A 65 5.48 -1.02 -14.49
CA LYS A 65 6.70 -0.19 -14.47
C LYS A 65 6.34 1.19 -13.90
N LEU A 66 6.99 1.61 -12.83
CA LEU A 66 6.66 2.86 -12.14
C LEU A 66 7.81 3.87 -12.23
N GLY A 67 7.47 5.15 -12.38
CA GLY A 67 8.44 6.24 -12.34
C GLY A 67 8.66 6.77 -10.92
N VAL A 68 9.66 7.64 -10.79
CA VAL A 68 10.01 8.29 -9.52
C VAL A 68 8.84 9.08 -8.95
N ARG A 69 8.06 9.77 -9.80
CA ARG A 69 6.94 10.61 -9.35
C ARG A 69 5.86 9.75 -8.72
N GLU A 70 5.50 8.65 -9.37
CA GLU A 70 4.47 7.71 -8.91
C GLU A 70 4.89 7.04 -7.61
N LEU A 71 6.14 6.56 -7.53
CA LEU A 71 6.68 5.95 -6.30
C LEU A 71 6.76 6.95 -5.14
N ALA A 72 7.18 8.20 -5.40
CA ALA A 72 7.23 9.26 -4.38
C ALA A 72 5.85 9.56 -3.80
N ALA A 73 4.82 9.62 -4.67
CA ALA A 73 3.45 9.81 -4.27
C ALA A 73 2.95 8.65 -3.38
N ARG A 74 3.14 7.39 -3.81
CA ARG A 74 2.68 6.20 -3.07
C ARG A 74 3.23 6.12 -1.65
N PHE A 75 4.49 6.50 -1.46
CA PHE A 75 5.17 6.43 -0.16
C PHE A 75 5.15 7.75 0.64
N SER A 76 4.50 8.80 0.14
CA SER A 76 4.50 10.14 0.74
C SER A 76 5.90 10.65 1.10
N VAL A 77 6.88 10.40 0.22
CA VAL A 77 8.29 10.82 0.37
C VAL A 77 8.74 11.69 -0.80
N SER A 78 9.84 12.43 -0.62
CA SER A 78 10.36 13.29 -1.67
C SER A 78 10.89 12.50 -2.88
N ARG A 79 10.76 13.07 -4.09
CA ARG A 79 11.33 12.50 -5.32
C ARG A 79 12.84 12.26 -5.22
N PRO A 80 13.67 13.17 -4.66
CA PRO A 80 15.10 12.90 -4.43
C PRO A 80 15.37 11.67 -3.55
N THR A 81 14.56 11.45 -2.50
CA THR A 81 14.68 10.28 -1.62
C THR A 81 14.43 8.98 -2.38
N VAL A 82 13.40 8.96 -3.23
CA VAL A 82 13.07 7.80 -4.07
C VAL A 82 14.15 7.56 -5.12
N SER A 83 14.57 8.59 -5.85
CA SER A 83 15.63 8.46 -6.86
C SER A 83 16.92 7.89 -6.27
N ARG A 84 17.34 8.38 -5.09
CA ARG A 84 18.53 7.87 -4.41
C ARG A 84 18.36 6.39 -4.02
N SER A 85 17.18 6.02 -3.53
CA SER A 85 16.90 4.64 -3.14
C SER A 85 16.89 3.70 -4.36
N LEU A 86 16.30 4.11 -5.48
CA LEU A 86 16.30 3.36 -6.73
C LEU A 86 17.70 3.20 -7.31
N ALA A 87 18.54 4.25 -7.26
CA ALA A 87 19.93 4.15 -7.71
C ALA A 87 20.73 3.09 -6.93
N ILE A 88 20.53 3.02 -5.60
CA ILE A 88 21.15 1.98 -4.77
C ILE A 88 20.62 0.58 -5.13
N LEU A 89 19.30 0.46 -5.35
CA LEU A 89 18.69 -0.80 -5.75
C LEU A 89 19.17 -1.26 -7.14
N GLU A 90 19.40 -0.33 -8.07
CA GLU A 90 19.93 -0.59 -9.40
C GLU A 90 21.40 -1.04 -9.33
N GLN A 91 22.22 -0.37 -8.51
CA GLN A 91 23.60 -0.79 -8.23
C GLN A 91 23.66 -2.20 -7.64
N LYS A 92 22.71 -2.54 -6.75
CA LYS A 92 22.52 -3.90 -6.20
C LYS A 92 21.89 -4.88 -7.21
N ARG A 93 21.59 -4.45 -8.44
CA ARG A 93 20.96 -5.23 -9.52
C ARG A 93 19.58 -5.80 -9.15
N LEU A 94 18.86 -5.15 -8.24
CA LEU A 94 17.53 -5.57 -7.79
C LEU A 94 16.41 -4.93 -8.64
N VAL A 95 16.67 -3.77 -9.24
CA VAL A 95 15.78 -3.11 -10.20
C VAL A 95 16.50 -2.86 -11.51
N GLN A 96 15.73 -2.56 -12.55
CA GLN A 96 16.21 -2.14 -13.86
C GLN A 96 15.41 -0.90 -14.31
N ALA A 97 16.12 0.08 -14.86
CA ALA A 97 15.54 1.27 -15.47
C ALA A 97 15.28 1.06 -16.97
N ALA A 98 14.21 1.68 -17.48
CA ALA A 98 13.92 1.77 -18.90
C ALA A 98 13.29 3.13 -19.21
N SER A 99 13.58 3.69 -20.39
CA SER A 99 12.91 4.90 -20.87
C SER A 99 11.41 4.66 -21.02
N HIS A 100 10.60 5.67 -20.70
CA HIS A 100 9.17 5.64 -20.95
C HIS A 100 8.90 5.59 -22.47
N PRO A 101 7.98 4.73 -22.95
CA PRO A 101 7.73 4.58 -24.39
C PRO A 101 7.32 5.88 -25.11
N GLU A 102 6.59 6.75 -24.40
CA GLU A 102 6.02 7.99 -24.97
C GLU A 102 6.77 9.27 -24.56
N ASP A 103 7.72 9.20 -23.61
CA ASP A 103 8.49 10.37 -23.16
C ASP A 103 9.89 9.93 -22.71
N ALA A 104 10.87 10.04 -23.61
CA ALA A 104 12.24 9.60 -23.35
C ALA A 104 12.90 10.29 -22.14
N ARG A 105 12.34 11.41 -21.65
CA ARG A 105 12.82 12.11 -20.44
C ARG A 105 12.36 11.45 -19.14
N ARG A 106 11.36 10.55 -19.21
CA ARG A 106 10.86 9.80 -18.07
C ARG A 106 11.53 8.43 -18.00
N VAL A 107 11.92 8.04 -16.79
CA VAL A 107 12.48 6.72 -16.49
C VAL A 107 11.48 5.93 -15.68
N LEU A 108 11.23 4.71 -16.10
CA LEU A 108 10.41 3.73 -15.41
C LEU A 108 11.29 2.61 -14.85
N PHE A 109 10.93 2.14 -13.67
CA PHE A 109 11.64 1.08 -12.97
C PHE A 109 10.78 -0.18 -12.91
N SER A 110 11.44 -1.34 -12.93
CA SER A 110 10.83 -2.64 -12.66
C SER A 110 11.82 -3.56 -11.95
N LEU A 111 11.32 -4.61 -11.30
CA LEU A 111 12.19 -5.61 -10.70
C LEU A 111 13.04 -6.35 -11.75
N SER A 112 14.32 -6.53 -11.44
CA SER A 112 15.17 -7.49 -12.16
C SER A 112 14.80 -8.93 -11.80
N ARG A 113 15.41 -9.92 -12.46
CA ARG A 113 15.26 -11.33 -12.05
C ARG A 113 15.70 -11.57 -10.60
N GLN A 114 16.75 -10.89 -10.15
CA GLN A 114 17.23 -11.00 -8.76
C GLN A 114 16.28 -10.29 -7.80
N GLY A 115 15.77 -9.11 -8.17
CA GLY A 115 14.75 -8.40 -7.39
C GLY A 115 13.49 -9.23 -7.17
N LYS A 116 12.99 -9.90 -8.22
CA LYS A 116 11.83 -10.80 -8.12
C LYS A 116 12.06 -11.95 -7.12
N LYS A 117 13.24 -12.58 -7.15
CA LYS A 117 13.60 -13.63 -6.19
C LYS A 117 13.65 -13.10 -4.76
N LEU A 118 14.24 -11.92 -4.56
CA LEU A 118 14.30 -11.31 -3.25
C LEU A 118 12.90 -10.97 -2.72
N VAL A 119 12.05 -10.34 -3.53
CA VAL A 119 10.67 -10.05 -3.16
C VAL A 119 9.88 -11.31 -2.79
N ALA A 120 10.05 -12.41 -3.53
CA ALA A 120 9.41 -13.67 -3.18
C ALA A 120 9.85 -14.17 -1.78
N SER A 121 11.13 -14.04 -1.44
CA SER A 121 11.65 -14.35 -0.11
C SER A 121 11.07 -13.42 0.97
N LEU A 122 11.03 -12.10 0.69
CA LEU A 122 10.44 -11.11 1.59
C LEU A 122 8.95 -11.40 1.86
N GLY A 123 8.20 -11.81 0.83
CA GLY A 123 6.79 -12.20 0.95
C GLY A 123 6.57 -13.42 1.85
N ALA A 124 7.53 -14.34 1.94
CA ALA A 124 7.45 -15.47 2.88
C ALA A 124 7.45 -14.99 4.35
N GLY A 125 8.14 -13.90 4.66
CA GLY A 125 8.12 -13.28 5.98
C GLY A 125 6.76 -12.72 6.40
N LEU A 126 5.85 -12.49 5.44
CA LEU A 126 4.49 -12.02 5.70
C LEU A 126 3.48 -13.16 5.94
N GLN A 127 3.87 -14.42 5.74
CA GLN A 127 2.99 -15.58 5.92
C GLN A 127 2.33 -15.64 7.31
N PRO A 128 3.03 -15.36 8.44
CA PRO A 128 2.38 -15.33 9.74
C PRO A 128 1.28 -14.26 9.86
N LEU A 129 1.41 -13.14 9.14
CA LEU A 129 0.40 -12.08 9.13
C LEU A 129 -0.83 -12.51 8.31
N LEU A 130 -0.60 -13.17 7.18
CA LEU A 130 -1.66 -13.76 6.36
C LEU A 130 -2.45 -14.80 7.17
N ALA A 131 -1.75 -15.73 7.84
CA ALA A 131 -2.37 -16.76 8.67
C ALA A 131 -3.23 -16.16 9.80
N GLY A 132 -2.84 -15.01 10.36
CA GLY A 132 -3.63 -14.30 11.36
C GLY A 132 -4.98 -13.79 10.82
N VAL A 133 -5.04 -13.40 9.54
CA VAL A 133 -6.29 -13.01 8.87
C VAL A 133 -7.09 -14.24 8.45
N GLU A 134 -6.43 -15.29 7.96
CA GLU A 134 -7.08 -16.56 7.57
C GLU A 134 -7.76 -17.27 8.74
N ALA A 135 -7.29 -17.05 9.97
CA ALA A 135 -7.92 -17.57 11.19
C ALA A 135 -9.29 -16.93 11.50
N LEU A 136 -9.62 -15.80 10.87
CA LEU A 136 -10.94 -15.17 10.99
C LEU A 136 -11.97 -15.91 10.14
N THR A 137 -13.24 -15.89 10.56
CA THR A 137 -14.34 -16.41 9.72
C THR A 137 -14.47 -15.59 8.42
N PRO A 138 -15.02 -16.15 7.32
CA PRO A 138 -15.21 -15.41 6.07
C PRO A 138 -15.97 -14.09 6.24
N ALA A 139 -17.00 -14.08 7.10
CA ALA A 139 -17.76 -12.87 7.41
C ALA A 139 -16.92 -11.79 8.12
N GLN A 140 -16.04 -12.20 9.05
CA GLN A 140 -15.11 -11.27 9.71
C GLN A 140 -14.05 -10.73 8.74
N GLN A 141 -13.54 -11.57 7.83
CA GLN A 141 -12.60 -11.14 6.79
C GLN A 141 -13.24 -10.10 5.87
N ALA A 142 -14.46 -10.36 5.38
CA ALA A 142 -15.19 -9.42 4.53
C ALA A 142 -15.49 -8.09 5.25
N ALA A 143 -15.94 -8.13 6.51
CA ALA A 143 -16.22 -6.93 7.30
C ALA A 143 -14.95 -6.12 7.59
N LEU A 144 -13.82 -6.79 7.92
CA LEU A 144 -12.53 -6.14 8.11
C LEU A 144 -12.06 -5.47 6.81
N TRP A 145 -12.16 -6.18 5.68
CA TRP A 145 -11.79 -5.66 4.37
C TRP A 145 -12.60 -4.43 3.97
N GLU A 146 -13.92 -4.51 4.13
CA GLU A 146 -14.83 -3.38 3.85
C GLU A 146 -14.49 -2.16 4.72
N GLY A 147 -14.26 -2.37 6.01
CA GLY A 147 -13.87 -1.31 6.94
C GLY A 147 -12.53 -0.66 6.56
N LEU A 148 -11.53 -1.47 6.20
CA LEU A 148 -10.21 -0.97 5.76
C LEU A 148 -10.34 -0.14 4.48
N LEU A 149 -11.08 -0.61 3.47
CA LEU A 149 -11.32 0.17 2.25
C LEU A 149 -12.04 1.49 2.52
N ALA A 150 -13.02 1.51 3.42
CA ALA A 150 -13.73 2.73 3.79
C ALA A 150 -12.80 3.75 4.47
N VAL A 151 -11.95 3.28 5.40
CA VAL A 151 -10.95 4.12 6.08
C VAL A 151 -9.93 4.67 5.08
N LEU A 152 -9.36 3.82 4.22
CA LEU A 152 -8.39 4.22 3.19
C LEU A 152 -9.01 5.26 2.23
N GLY A 153 -10.23 5.02 1.75
CA GLY A 153 -10.91 5.96 0.87
C GLY A 153 -11.20 7.31 1.54
N GLN A 154 -11.50 7.33 2.85
CA GLN A 154 -11.68 8.58 3.59
C GLN A 154 -10.37 9.35 3.75
N TRP A 155 -9.27 8.66 4.05
CA TRP A 155 -7.95 9.29 4.20
C TRP A 155 -7.39 9.79 2.87
N GLU A 156 -7.67 9.11 1.76
CA GLU A 156 -7.34 9.56 0.41
C GLU A 156 -8.10 10.86 0.08
N ARG A 157 -9.41 10.94 0.37
CA ARG A 157 -10.20 12.19 0.21
C ARG A 157 -9.69 13.35 1.07
N LEU A 158 -9.14 13.05 2.25
CA LEU A 158 -8.54 14.05 3.13
C LEU A 158 -7.11 14.44 2.71
N GLY A 159 -6.57 13.87 1.63
CA GLY A 159 -5.21 14.14 1.15
C GLY A 159 -4.10 13.58 2.05
N LEU A 160 -4.42 12.69 3.00
CA LEU A 160 -3.43 12.06 3.88
C LEU A 160 -2.59 10.99 3.16
N MET A 161 -3.09 10.52 2.01
CA MET A 161 -2.40 9.63 1.09
C MET A 161 -2.79 9.96 -0.34
N SER A 162 -1.87 9.77 -1.29
CA SER A 162 -2.04 10.29 -2.64
C SER A 162 -2.44 9.26 -3.70
N ALA A 163 -2.50 7.96 -3.37
CA ALA A 163 -2.76 6.91 -4.36
C ALA A 163 -3.14 5.55 -3.76
N ALA A 164 -4.20 5.45 -2.96
CA ALA A 164 -4.68 4.12 -2.54
C ALA A 164 -5.31 3.37 -3.72
N ARG A 165 -5.79 4.12 -4.75
CA ARG A 165 -6.35 3.57 -6.00
C ARG A 165 -7.43 2.51 -5.73
N THR A 166 -8.25 2.78 -4.71
CA THR A 166 -9.26 1.84 -4.23
C THR A 166 -10.53 1.94 -5.05
N CYS A 167 -11.32 0.86 -5.10
CA CYS A 167 -12.63 0.90 -5.75
C CYS A 167 -13.48 2.11 -5.29
N PRO A 168 -13.64 2.41 -3.98
CA PRO A 168 -14.43 3.55 -3.51
C PRO A 168 -13.97 4.95 -3.97
N THR A 169 -12.74 5.11 -4.46
CA THR A 169 -12.22 6.39 -4.96
C THR A 169 -12.11 6.44 -6.49
N CYS A 170 -12.61 5.41 -7.17
CA CYS A 170 -12.57 5.29 -8.62
C CYS A 170 -13.81 5.92 -9.28
N ARG A 171 -13.64 6.67 -10.36
CA ARG A 171 -14.74 7.27 -11.12
C ARG A 171 -15.74 6.25 -11.70
N PHE A 172 -15.28 5.01 -11.92
CA PHE A 172 -16.09 3.91 -12.48
C PHE A 172 -16.86 3.11 -11.42
N PHE A 173 -16.62 3.37 -10.15
CA PHE A 173 -17.25 2.62 -9.07
C PHE A 173 -18.65 3.19 -8.78
N ARG A 174 -19.62 2.28 -8.65
CA ARG A 174 -20.99 2.59 -8.24
C ARG A 174 -21.36 1.66 -7.10
N ARG A 175 -21.96 2.22 -6.05
CA ARG A 175 -22.57 1.45 -4.98
C ARG A 175 -23.83 2.16 -4.53
N GLU A 176 -24.95 1.45 -4.57
CA GLU A 176 -26.18 1.96 -4.01
C GLU A 176 -26.10 1.90 -2.47
N PRO A 177 -26.49 2.99 -1.76
CA PRO A 177 -26.58 2.97 -0.31
C PRO A 177 -27.46 1.81 0.17
N GLY A 178 -26.98 1.06 1.17
CA GLY A 178 -27.71 -0.08 1.73
C GLY A 178 -27.68 -1.37 0.91
N LYS A 179 -27.09 -1.39 -0.30
CA LYS A 179 -26.90 -2.62 -1.06
C LYS A 179 -25.49 -3.23 -0.85
N PRO A 180 -25.40 -4.56 -0.66
CA PRO A 180 -24.11 -5.23 -0.50
C PRO A 180 -23.31 -5.30 -1.80
N GLN A 181 -23.98 -5.26 -2.95
CA GLN A 181 -23.35 -5.37 -4.26
C GLN A 181 -22.93 -3.99 -4.79
N ALA A 182 -21.69 -3.90 -5.25
CA ALA A 182 -21.19 -2.76 -6.00
C ALA A 182 -21.12 -3.09 -7.50
N PHE A 183 -20.84 -2.08 -8.33
CA PHE A 183 -20.68 -2.24 -9.76
C PHE A 183 -19.45 -1.46 -10.24
N CYS A 184 -18.70 -2.05 -11.17
CA CYS A 184 -17.64 -1.36 -11.90
C CYS A 184 -18.11 -1.09 -13.33
N GLU A 185 -18.32 0.17 -13.67
CA GLU A 185 -18.79 0.58 -14.99
C GLU A 185 -17.78 0.26 -16.10
N LEU A 186 -16.48 0.35 -15.82
CA LEU A 186 -15.44 0.04 -16.80
C LEU A 186 -15.41 -1.44 -17.17
N LEU A 187 -15.54 -2.32 -16.18
CA LEU A 187 -15.54 -3.77 -16.38
C LEU A 187 -16.95 -4.31 -16.69
N ALA A 188 -17.97 -3.43 -16.69
CA ALA A 188 -19.38 -3.75 -16.88
C ALA A 188 -19.86 -4.97 -16.05
N ARG A 189 -19.47 -5.05 -14.78
CA ARG A 189 -19.82 -6.19 -13.92
C ARG A 189 -20.12 -5.82 -12.47
N PRO A 190 -20.99 -6.61 -11.79
CA PRO A 190 -21.14 -6.51 -10.35
C PRO A 190 -19.85 -6.94 -9.63
N LEU A 191 -19.63 -6.38 -8.45
CA LEU A 191 -18.55 -6.70 -7.53
C LEU A 191 -19.14 -7.03 -6.16
N THR A 192 -18.74 -8.15 -5.59
CA THR A 192 -18.91 -8.43 -4.16
C THR A 192 -17.85 -7.67 -3.34
N VAL A 193 -17.99 -7.66 -2.01
CA VAL A 193 -17.05 -6.99 -1.10
C VAL A 193 -15.63 -7.56 -1.28
N GLU A 194 -15.51 -8.88 -1.41
CA GLU A 194 -14.26 -9.61 -1.63
C GLU A 194 -13.61 -9.29 -2.98
N GLN A 195 -14.39 -8.82 -3.95
CA GLN A 195 -13.93 -8.46 -5.29
C GLN A 195 -13.52 -6.99 -5.42
N LEU A 196 -13.76 -6.17 -4.38
CA LEU A 196 -13.25 -4.81 -4.32
C LEU A 196 -11.72 -4.86 -4.27
N ARG A 197 -11.08 -3.90 -4.94
CA ARG A 197 -9.62 -3.87 -5.12
C ARG A 197 -9.00 -2.71 -4.34
N LEU A 198 -7.88 -3.00 -3.69
CA LEU A 198 -6.83 -2.02 -3.35
C LEU A 198 -5.81 -2.02 -4.48
N ASP A 199 -5.29 -0.84 -4.84
CA ASP A 199 -4.39 -0.64 -5.99
C ASP A 199 -4.94 -1.18 -7.33
N CYS A 200 -6.18 -0.83 -7.67
CA CYS A 200 -6.82 -1.25 -8.91
C CYS A 200 -6.06 -0.72 -10.15
N PRO A 201 -5.61 -1.58 -11.10
CA PRO A 201 -4.82 -1.15 -12.24
C PRO A 201 -5.60 -0.21 -13.18
N GLU A 202 -6.91 -0.37 -13.23
CA GLU A 202 -7.80 0.46 -14.05
C GLU A 202 -8.33 1.70 -13.32
N HIS A 203 -7.88 1.95 -12.08
CA HIS A 203 -8.33 3.09 -11.29
C HIS A 203 -8.11 4.41 -12.01
N GLN A 204 -9.14 5.25 -11.99
CA GLN A 204 -9.06 6.66 -12.34
C GLN A 204 -9.74 7.46 -11.25
N ALA A 205 -9.03 8.45 -10.70
CA ALA A 205 -9.56 9.30 -9.64
C ALA A 205 -10.86 9.98 -10.07
N MET A 206 -11.79 10.10 -9.14
CA MET A 206 -12.96 10.97 -9.32
C MET A 206 -12.46 12.40 -9.58
N GLN A 207 -12.96 13.05 -10.62
CA GLN A 207 -12.70 14.47 -10.81
C GLN A 207 -13.53 15.24 -9.80
N GLU A 208 -12.89 16.02 -8.93
CA GLU A 208 -13.60 17.01 -8.12
C GLU A 208 -14.13 18.06 -9.10
N THR A 209 -15.44 18.07 -9.32
CA THR A 209 -16.10 19.19 -9.99
C THR A 209 -15.96 20.39 -9.06
N GLY A 210 -15.14 21.36 -9.47
CA GLY A 210 -14.96 22.63 -8.76
C GLY A 210 -16.22 23.46 -8.71
#